data_AF-A0A7S3GPB0-F1
#
_entry.id   AF-A0A7S3GPB0-F1
#
_cell.length_a   1.000
_cell.length_b   1.000
_cell.length_c   1.000
_cell.angle_alpha   90.00
_cell.angle_beta   90.00
_cell.angle_gamma   90.00
#
_symmetry.space_group_name_H-M   'P 1'
#
loop_
_entity.id
_entity.type
_entity.pdbx_description
1 polymer ?
#
loop_
_entity_poly.entity_id
_entity_poly.type
_entity_poly.pdbx_seq_one_letter_code
_entity_poly.pdbx_strand_id
1 'polypeptide(L)'
;NEETIADAVASQKAIAEALAVLREFYAKAAQATSFAQRQSPAEDAPETFGDEPYTGMQGESGGVLGMLEVIESDFARLEAETSTAESEAVADHKRFMADSDTDKAVALTEIEHNDSRLLMTKQSLSGAQKTLEQTRTSLDAATSYYYKLKPSCEVSFSYDERVQKRKEEVESLRDAYVILAGEELPSVQEMKAEQIGA
;
A
#
# COMPACT_ATOMS: atom_id res chain seq x y z
N ASN A 1 0.99 -21.87 26.85
CA ASN A 1 0.59 -23.18 27.42
C ASN A 1 1.79 -24.03 27.88
N GLU A 2 2.83 -23.41 28.46
CA GLU A 2 4.03 -24.16 28.91
C GLU A 2 3.73 -25.10 30.08
N GLU A 3 2.94 -24.66 31.07
CA GLU A 3 2.55 -25.50 32.21
C GLU A 3 1.75 -26.73 31.75
N THR A 4 0.83 -26.58 30.79
CA THR A 4 0.05 -27.70 30.24
C THR A 4 0.92 -28.75 29.55
N ILE A 5 1.95 -28.33 28.80
CA ILE A 5 2.91 -29.24 28.17
C ILE A 5 3.74 -29.93 29.25
N ALA A 6 4.23 -29.19 30.24
CA ALA A 6 5.01 -29.75 31.34
C ALA A 6 4.20 -30.77 32.17
N ASP A 7 2.95 -30.46 32.48
CA ASP A 7 2.04 -31.34 33.21
C ASP A 7 1.69 -32.59 32.40
N ALA A 8 1.53 -32.47 31.08
CA ALA A 8 1.29 -33.61 30.20
C ALA A 8 2.50 -34.57 30.20
N VAL A 9 3.73 -34.05 30.10
CA VAL A 9 4.97 -34.84 30.16
C VAL A 9 5.13 -35.52 31.52
N ALA A 10 4.91 -34.78 32.61
CA ALA A 10 4.98 -35.33 33.96
C ALA A 10 3.92 -36.43 34.17
N SER A 11 2.71 -36.22 33.66
CA SER A 11 1.60 -37.18 33.77
C SER A 11 1.83 -38.44 32.95
N GLN A 12 2.38 -38.35 31.73
CA GLN A 12 2.81 -39.51 30.94
C GLN A 12 3.81 -40.37 31.73
N LYS A 13 4.82 -39.74 32.33
CA LYS A 13 5.83 -40.44 33.12
C LYS A 13 5.21 -41.15 34.33
N ALA A 14 4.34 -40.46 35.06
CA ALA A 14 3.67 -41.03 36.23
C ALA A 14 2.77 -42.23 35.86
N ILE A 15 2.06 -42.14 34.73
CA ILE A 15 1.19 -43.22 34.24
C ILE A 15 2.03 -44.41 33.74
N ALA A 16 3.13 -44.17 33.04
CA ALA A 16 4.05 -45.22 32.60
C ALA A 16 4.64 -45.99 33.81
N GLU A 17 5.02 -45.29 34.87
CA GLU A 17 5.47 -45.90 36.12
C GLU A 17 4.35 -46.72 36.80
N ALA A 18 3.13 -46.18 36.85
CA ALA A 18 1.97 -46.88 37.41
C ALA A 18 1.62 -48.15 36.61
N LEU A 19 1.64 -48.07 35.28
CA LEU A 19 1.43 -49.22 34.38
C LEU A 19 2.49 -50.30 34.61
N ALA A 20 3.76 -49.92 34.80
CA ALA A 20 4.82 -50.88 35.10
C ALA A 20 4.57 -51.63 36.42
N VAL A 21 4.24 -50.91 37.48
CA VAL A 21 3.94 -51.49 38.81
C VAL A 21 2.72 -52.41 38.75
N LEU A 22 1.64 -51.97 38.10
CA LEU A 22 0.40 -52.76 37.99
C LEU A 22 0.61 -54.02 37.14
N ARG A 23 1.32 -53.93 36.02
CA ARG A 23 1.65 -55.11 35.20
C ARG A 23 2.50 -56.12 35.98
N GLU A 24 3.49 -55.65 36.74
CA GLU A 24 4.32 -56.53 37.58
C GLU A 24 3.50 -57.20 38.69
N PHE A 25 2.58 -56.45 39.34
CA PHE A 25 1.67 -56.97 40.35
C PHE A 25 0.77 -58.08 39.79
N TYR A 26 0.08 -57.83 38.67
CA TYR A 26 -0.82 -58.83 38.07
C TYR A 26 -0.07 -60.06 37.55
N ALA A 27 1.14 -59.88 37.00
CA ALA A 27 2.00 -61.00 36.59
C ALA A 27 2.43 -61.87 37.78
N LYS A 28 2.84 -61.25 38.91
CA LYS A 28 3.18 -61.98 40.14
C LYS A 28 1.97 -62.68 40.75
N ALA A 29 0.82 -62.03 40.79
CA ALA A 29 -0.42 -62.63 41.29
C ALA A 29 -0.83 -63.85 40.45
N ALA A 30 -0.69 -63.80 39.12
CA ALA A 30 -0.96 -64.94 38.24
C ALA A 30 0.01 -66.12 38.47
N GLN A 31 1.29 -65.84 38.74
CA GLN A 31 2.29 -66.88 39.08
C GLN A 31 2.13 -67.43 40.50
N ALA A 32 1.71 -66.62 41.47
CA ALA A 32 1.46 -67.07 42.84
C ALA A 32 0.33 -68.11 42.88
N THR A 33 -0.72 -67.95 42.07
CA THR A 33 -1.80 -68.93 41.95
C THR A 33 -1.34 -70.26 41.34
N SER A 34 -0.37 -70.25 40.41
CA SER A 34 0.17 -71.49 39.82
C SER A 34 1.09 -72.24 40.79
N PHE A 35 1.71 -71.53 41.74
CA PHE A 35 2.59 -72.12 42.76
C PHE A 35 1.83 -72.52 44.04
N ALA A 36 0.74 -71.82 44.39
CA ALA A 36 -0.09 -72.06 45.58
C ALA A 36 -1.12 -73.18 45.43
N GLN A 37 -1.26 -73.80 44.25
CA GLN A 37 -2.14 -74.95 44.01
C GLN A 37 -1.71 -76.24 44.77
N ARG A 38 -0.88 -76.14 45.82
CA ARG A 38 -0.31 -77.25 46.59
C ARG A 38 -0.35 -77.13 48.11
N GLN A 39 -0.91 -76.07 48.70
CA GLN A 39 -1.07 -76.01 50.16
C GLN A 39 -2.50 -75.62 50.53
N SER A 40 -3.26 -76.61 51.00
CA SER A 40 -4.51 -76.43 51.73
C SER A 40 -4.26 -75.59 52.99
N PRO A 41 -5.20 -74.72 53.41
CA PRO A 41 -5.07 -74.00 54.66
C PRO A 41 -4.88 -74.95 55.85
N ALA A 42 -4.06 -74.54 56.82
CA ALA A 42 -3.97 -75.25 58.09
C ALA A 42 -5.33 -75.18 58.82
N GLU A 43 -5.70 -76.25 59.54
CA GLU A 43 -7.03 -76.48 60.14
C GLU A 43 -7.53 -75.38 61.12
N ASP A 44 -6.70 -74.40 61.47
CA ASP A 44 -6.99 -73.30 62.42
C ASP A 44 -7.26 -71.93 61.74
N ALA A 45 -7.41 -71.87 60.41
CA ALA A 45 -7.72 -70.62 59.71
C ALA A 45 -9.20 -70.21 59.89
N PRO A 46 -9.52 -68.93 60.22
CA PRO A 46 -10.89 -68.45 60.33
C PRO A 46 -11.68 -68.65 59.01
N GLU A 47 -12.93 -69.14 59.07
CA GLU A 47 -13.80 -69.40 57.90
C GLU A 47 -14.01 -68.19 56.97
N THR A 48 -13.67 -66.97 57.43
CA THR A 48 -13.71 -65.75 56.61
C THR A 48 -12.67 -65.72 55.49
N PHE A 49 -11.62 -66.53 55.56
CA PHE A 49 -10.67 -66.73 54.46
C PHE A 49 -11.04 -68.04 53.78
N GLY A 50 -11.87 -67.97 52.73
CA GLY A 50 -12.21 -69.16 51.95
C GLY A 50 -10.94 -69.87 51.43
N ASP A 51 -11.03 -71.18 51.19
CA ASP A 51 -9.92 -72.03 50.75
C ASP A 51 -9.33 -71.66 49.37
N GLU A 52 -9.91 -70.68 48.68
CA GLU A 52 -9.45 -70.22 47.37
C GLU A 52 -8.30 -69.20 47.50
N PRO A 53 -7.14 -69.46 46.86
CA PRO A 53 -6.05 -68.48 46.79
C PRO A 53 -6.53 -67.18 46.15
N TYR A 54 -6.25 -66.04 46.78
CA TYR A 54 -6.53 -64.74 46.18
C TYR A 54 -5.70 -64.57 44.90
N THR A 55 -6.38 -64.56 43.76
CA THR A 55 -5.74 -64.53 42.42
C THR A 55 -5.45 -63.11 41.93
N GLY A 56 -5.78 -62.09 42.72
CA GLY A 56 -5.65 -60.69 42.30
C GLY A 56 -6.74 -60.22 41.33
N MET A 57 -7.92 -60.85 41.32
CA MET A 57 -9.05 -60.48 40.46
C MET A 57 -8.63 -60.27 39.00
N GLN A 58 -7.90 -61.26 38.44
CA GLN A 58 -7.28 -61.18 37.10
C GLN A 58 -8.24 -60.75 35.99
N GLY A 59 -9.54 -61.07 36.10
CA GLY A 59 -10.57 -60.69 35.12
C GLY A 59 -10.84 -59.19 34.99
N GLU A 60 -10.58 -58.39 36.03
CA GLU A 60 -10.79 -56.94 36.02
C GLU A 60 -9.51 -56.13 35.70
N SER A 61 -8.35 -56.79 35.70
CA SER A 61 -7.04 -56.17 35.48
C SER A 61 -6.89 -55.49 34.12
N GLY A 62 -7.48 -56.07 33.07
CA GLY A 62 -7.41 -55.54 31.70
C GLY A 62 -8.13 -54.21 31.52
N GLY A 63 -9.20 -53.96 32.27
CA GLY A 63 -9.97 -52.72 32.17
C GLY A 63 -9.19 -51.51 32.73
N VAL A 64 -8.56 -51.67 33.89
CA VAL A 64 -7.78 -50.60 34.54
C VAL A 64 -6.49 -50.32 33.77
N LEU A 65 -5.78 -51.36 33.32
CA LEU A 65 -4.58 -51.20 32.49
C LEU A 65 -4.91 -50.52 31.14
N GLY A 66 -5.98 -50.97 30.47
CA GLY A 66 -6.43 -50.35 29.23
C GLY A 66 -6.85 -48.90 29.41
N MET A 67 -7.51 -48.55 30.52
CA MET A 67 -7.86 -47.17 30.81
C MET A 67 -6.63 -46.29 31.03
N LEU A 68 -5.62 -46.78 31.76
CA LEU A 68 -4.36 -46.06 31.96
C LEU A 68 -3.56 -45.90 30.66
N GLU A 69 -3.53 -46.90 29.79
CA GLU A 69 -2.91 -46.82 28.46
C GLU A 69 -3.60 -45.78 27.56
N VAL A 70 -4.94 -45.70 27.61
CA VAL A 70 -5.70 -44.66 26.90
C VAL A 70 -5.36 -43.27 27.44
N ILE A 71 -5.34 -43.10 28.77
CA ILE A 71 -4.99 -41.81 29.39
C ILE A 71 -3.56 -41.40 29.05
N GLU A 72 -2.60 -42.33 29.04
CA GLU A 72 -1.22 -42.08 28.59
C GLU A 72 -1.20 -41.56 27.15
N SER A 73 -1.91 -42.23 26.24
CA SER A 73 -2.01 -41.82 24.84
C SER A 73 -2.67 -40.45 24.66
N ASP A 74 -3.64 -40.12 25.51
CA ASP A 74 -4.31 -38.82 25.50
C ASP A 74 -3.37 -37.70 25.96
N PHE A 75 -2.52 -37.94 26.97
CA PHE A 75 -1.50 -36.97 27.36
C PHE A 75 -0.41 -36.80 26.29
N ALA A 76 0.00 -37.87 25.62
CA ALA A 76 0.92 -37.80 24.48
C ALA A 76 0.35 -36.96 23.34
N ARG A 77 -0.92 -37.17 23.03
CA ARG A 77 -1.64 -36.38 22.02
C ARG A 77 -1.79 -34.93 22.46
N LEU A 78 -2.18 -34.67 23.70
CA LEU A 78 -2.33 -33.32 24.25
C LEU A 78 -1.02 -32.53 24.19
N GLU A 79 0.10 -33.15 24.55
CA GLU A 79 1.43 -32.54 24.45
C GLU A 79 1.75 -32.14 22.99
N ALA A 80 1.60 -33.08 22.06
CA ALA A 80 1.92 -32.86 20.65
C ALA A 80 1.03 -31.77 20.00
N GLU A 81 -0.28 -31.85 20.23
CA GLU A 81 -1.25 -30.87 19.72
C GLU A 81 -0.97 -29.48 20.30
N THR A 82 -0.77 -29.38 21.62
CA THR A 82 -0.52 -28.09 22.30
C THR A 82 0.81 -27.49 21.88
N SER A 83 1.88 -28.29 21.81
CA SER A 83 3.20 -27.82 21.39
C SER A 83 3.19 -27.29 19.95
N THR A 84 2.53 -28.01 19.05
CA THR A 84 2.38 -27.60 17.65
C THR A 84 1.58 -26.30 17.56
N ALA A 85 0.42 -26.23 18.23
CA ALA A 85 -0.43 -25.05 18.22
C ALA A 85 0.30 -23.81 18.78
N GLU A 86 1.08 -23.95 19.85
CA GLU A 86 1.87 -22.84 20.39
C GLU A 86 2.97 -22.39 19.42
N SER A 87 3.67 -23.34 18.79
CA SER A 87 4.71 -23.02 17.81
C SER A 87 4.14 -22.29 16.59
N GLU A 88 2.99 -22.75 16.08
CA GLU A 88 2.27 -22.11 14.98
C GLU A 88 1.79 -20.72 15.36
N ALA A 89 1.15 -20.56 16.53
CA ALA A 89 0.70 -19.27 17.02
C ALA A 89 1.84 -18.26 17.18
N VAL A 90 3.01 -18.70 17.67
CA VAL A 90 4.21 -17.85 17.77
C VAL A 90 4.74 -17.46 16.40
N ALA A 91 4.76 -18.40 15.44
CA ALA A 91 5.21 -18.13 14.08
C ALA A 91 4.28 -17.15 13.37
N ASP A 92 2.96 -17.35 13.47
CA ASP A 92 1.94 -16.49 12.89
C ASP A 92 1.97 -15.10 13.51
N HIS A 93 2.11 -14.99 14.83
CA HIS A 93 2.24 -13.71 15.49
C HIS A 93 3.51 -12.97 15.03
N LYS A 94 4.66 -13.64 14.96
CA LYS A 94 5.91 -13.02 14.48
C LYS A 94 5.77 -12.54 13.04
N ARG A 95 5.16 -13.35 12.18
CA ARG A 95 4.90 -12.99 10.79
C ARG A 95 3.95 -11.80 10.70
N PHE A 96 2.82 -11.83 11.41
CA PHE A 96 1.86 -10.75 11.44
C PHE A 96 2.47 -9.43 11.90
N MET A 97 3.30 -9.46 12.95
CA MET A 97 3.99 -8.27 13.44
C MET A 97 4.99 -7.73 12.41
N ALA A 98 5.79 -8.62 11.79
CA ALA A 98 6.74 -8.22 10.75
C ALA A 98 6.01 -7.60 9.54
N ASP A 99 4.98 -8.27 9.03
CA ASP A 99 4.17 -7.79 7.90
C ASP A 99 3.53 -6.43 8.26
N SER A 100 2.93 -6.31 9.44
CA SER A 100 2.31 -5.06 9.92
C SER A 100 3.30 -3.91 10.08
N ASP A 101 4.51 -4.17 10.59
CA ASP A 101 5.55 -3.17 10.73
C ASP A 101 6.04 -2.69 9.35
N THR A 102 6.17 -3.61 8.38
CA THR A 102 6.52 -3.25 7.01
C THR A 102 5.43 -2.44 6.32
N ASP A 103 4.17 -2.85 6.44
CA ASP A 103 3.01 -2.15 5.88
C ASP A 103 2.89 -0.75 6.46
N LYS A 104 3.08 -0.61 7.78
CA LYS A 104 3.09 0.69 8.45
C LYS A 104 4.21 1.58 7.92
N ALA A 105 5.41 1.05 7.74
CA ALA A 105 6.53 1.82 7.19
C ALA A 105 6.24 2.29 5.76
N VAL A 106 5.75 1.39 4.90
CA VAL A 106 5.36 1.71 3.52
C VAL A 106 4.28 2.78 3.51
N ALA A 107 3.21 2.62 4.28
CA ALA A 107 2.11 3.58 4.34
C ALA A 107 2.58 4.97 4.81
N LEU A 108 3.46 5.05 5.81
CA LEU A 108 4.02 6.32 6.26
C LEU A 108 4.86 7.01 5.17
N THR A 109 5.70 6.25 4.47
CA THR A 109 6.49 6.79 3.35
C THR A 109 5.60 7.24 2.18
N GLU A 110 4.52 6.51 1.92
CA GLU A 110 3.56 6.86 0.86
C GLU A 110 2.78 8.12 1.20
N ILE A 111 2.38 8.30 2.47
CA ILE A 111 1.76 9.54 2.96
C ILE A 111 2.71 10.73 2.74
N GLU A 112 3.96 10.62 3.18
CA GLU A 112 4.95 11.70 3.03
C GLU A 112 5.19 12.07 1.55
N HIS A 113 5.33 11.06 0.69
CA HIS A 113 5.49 11.26 -0.73
C HIS A 113 4.27 11.91 -1.38
N ASN A 114 3.06 11.47 -1.01
CA ASN A 114 1.81 12.04 -1.53
C ASN A 114 1.57 13.47 -1.03
N ASP A 115 1.91 13.79 0.21
CA ASP A 115 1.84 15.16 0.75
C ASP A 115 2.81 16.09 0.03
N SER A 116 4.04 15.63 -0.21
CA SER A 116 5.03 16.38 -1.00
C SER A 116 4.54 16.63 -2.43
N ARG A 117 3.99 15.60 -3.10
CA ARG A 117 3.39 15.74 -4.43
C ARG A 117 2.20 16.69 -4.44
N LEU A 118 1.34 16.63 -3.43
CA LEU A 118 0.20 17.52 -3.29
C LEU A 118 0.67 18.98 -3.19
N LEU A 119 1.68 19.25 -2.36
CA LEU A 119 2.24 20.58 -2.18
C LEU A 119 2.88 21.10 -3.48
N MET A 120 3.71 20.30 -4.15
CA MET A 120 4.31 20.67 -5.44
C MET A 120 3.25 20.95 -6.52
N THR A 121 2.20 20.12 -6.57
CA THR A 121 1.10 20.27 -7.53
C THR A 121 0.30 21.54 -7.24
N LYS A 122 0.00 21.83 -5.96
CA LYS A 122 -0.69 23.07 -5.55
C LYS A 122 0.13 24.31 -5.89
N GLN A 123 1.44 24.28 -5.66
CA GLN A 123 2.33 25.39 -6.01
C GLN A 123 2.37 25.60 -7.54
N SER A 124 2.49 24.52 -8.31
CA SER A 124 2.48 24.58 -9.78
C SER A 124 1.16 25.11 -10.31
N LEU A 125 0.03 24.67 -9.75
CA LEU A 125 -1.30 25.15 -10.10
C LEU A 125 -1.43 26.65 -9.84
N SER A 126 -1.02 27.11 -8.66
CA SER A 126 -1.07 28.54 -8.30
C SER A 126 -0.17 29.38 -9.23
N GLY A 127 1.03 28.90 -9.54
CA GLY A 127 1.95 29.55 -10.48
C GLY A 127 1.37 29.63 -11.90
N ALA A 128 0.78 28.54 -12.38
CA ALA A 128 0.13 28.49 -13.69
C ALA A 128 -1.09 29.43 -13.76
N GLN A 129 -1.91 29.48 -12.71
CA GLN A 129 -3.05 30.40 -12.62
C GLN A 129 -2.60 31.86 -12.67
N LYS A 130 -1.56 32.23 -11.90
CA LYS A 130 -1.01 33.59 -11.93
C LYS A 130 -0.46 33.95 -13.31
N THR A 131 0.26 33.03 -13.94
CA THR A 131 0.81 33.21 -15.29
C THR A 131 -0.30 33.38 -16.31
N LEU A 132 -1.36 32.57 -16.21
CA LEU A 132 -2.53 32.66 -17.09
C LEU A 132 -3.24 34.01 -16.96
N GLU A 133 -3.42 34.53 -15.75
CA GLU A 133 -4.00 35.86 -15.55
C GLU A 133 -3.11 36.97 -16.13
N GLN A 134 -1.80 36.92 -15.85
CA GLN A 134 -0.84 37.91 -16.40
C GLN A 134 -0.77 37.89 -17.93
N THR A 135 -0.77 36.70 -18.53
CA THR A 135 -0.74 36.54 -19.99
C THR A 135 -2.05 37.00 -20.63
N ARG A 136 -3.21 36.76 -20.00
CA ARG A 136 -4.50 37.32 -20.43
C ARG A 136 -4.49 38.84 -20.43
N THR A 137 -4.04 39.47 -19.36
CA THR A 137 -3.93 40.93 -19.29
C THR A 137 -2.99 41.47 -20.36
N SER A 138 -1.85 40.81 -20.57
CA SER A 138 -0.87 41.20 -21.60
C SER A 138 -1.42 41.04 -23.01
N LEU A 139 -2.17 39.97 -23.27
CA LEU A 139 -2.84 39.71 -24.54
C LEU A 139 -3.93 40.76 -24.83
N ASP A 140 -4.73 41.12 -23.83
CA ASP A 140 -5.76 42.15 -23.98
C ASP A 140 -5.15 43.53 -24.27
N ALA A 141 -4.07 43.88 -23.56
CA ALA A 141 -3.32 45.11 -23.81
C ALA A 141 -2.70 45.14 -25.23
N ALA A 142 -2.08 44.04 -25.65
CA ALA A 142 -1.50 43.92 -27.00
C ALA A 142 -2.58 43.99 -28.09
N THR A 143 -3.73 43.34 -27.87
CA THR A 143 -4.88 43.36 -28.78
C THR A 143 -5.47 44.76 -28.89
N SER A 144 -5.65 45.44 -27.76
CA SER A 144 -6.10 46.84 -27.72
C SER A 144 -5.13 47.78 -28.45
N TYR A 145 -3.83 47.59 -28.29
CA TYR A 145 -2.82 48.35 -29.01
C TYR A 145 -2.84 48.07 -30.52
N TYR A 146 -2.97 46.80 -30.92
CA TYR A 146 -3.10 46.40 -32.31
C TYR A 146 -4.27 47.09 -33.01
N TYR A 147 -5.46 47.11 -32.39
CA TYR A 147 -6.62 47.79 -32.97
C TYR A 147 -6.46 49.32 -33.07
N LYS A 148 -5.70 49.94 -32.16
CA LYS A 148 -5.38 51.38 -32.26
C LYS A 148 -4.41 51.67 -33.41
N LEU A 149 -3.46 50.78 -33.66
CA LEU A 149 -2.45 50.96 -34.71
C LEU A 149 -2.98 50.60 -36.10
N LYS A 150 -3.89 49.63 -36.19
CA LYS A 150 -4.39 49.06 -37.45
C LYS A 150 -4.88 50.14 -38.46
N PRO A 151 -5.71 51.13 -38.08
CA PRO A 151 -6.14 52.17 -39.03
C PRO A 151 -4.99 53.04 -39.56
N SER A 152 -3.93 53.25 -38.77
CA SER A 152 -2.75 54.03 -39.17
C SER A 152 -1.82 53.25 -40.11
N CYS A 153 -1.83 51.92 -40.02
CA CYS A 153 -1.00 51.03 -40.85
C CYS A 153 -1.71 50.52 -42.11
N GLU A 154 -3.03 50.59 -42.18
CA GLU A 154 -3.79 50.39 -43.41
C GLU A 154 -3.61 51.60 -44.33
N VAL A 155 -2.48 51.64 -45.05
CA VAL A 155 -2.23 52.67 -46.06
C VAL A 155 -3.19 52.44 -47.22
N SER A 156 -4.17 53.33 -47.37
CA SER A 156 -5.18 53.26 -48.44
C SER A 156 -4.63 53.57 -49.83
N PHE A 157 -3.44 54.18 -49.93
CA PHE A 157 -2.82 54.58 -51.18
C PHE A 157 -1.71 53.61 -51.58
N SER A 158 -1.72 53.20 -52.84
CA SER A 158 -0.62 52.48 -53.48
C SER A 158 0.68 53.32 -53.47
N TYR A 159 1.82 52.67 -53.68
CA TYR A 159 3.10 53.39 -53.79
C TYR A 159 3.04 54.47 -54.88
N ASP A 160 2.44 54.14 -56.03
CA ASP A 160 2.33 55.03 -57.18
C ASP A 160 1.46 56.26 -56.88
N GLU A 161 0.31 56.08 -56.22
CA GLU A 161 -0.53 57.21 -55.79
C GLU A 161 0.17 58.12 -54.79
N ARG A 162 1.00 57.57 -53.89
CA ARG A 162 1.82 58.38 -52.97
C ARG A 162 2.89 59.16 -53.70
N VAL A 163 3.52 58.57 -54.72
CA VAL A 163 4.50 59.27 -55.56
C VAL A 163 3.83 60.39 -56.35
N GLN A 164 2.65 60.12 -56.91
CA GLN A 164 1.90 61.11 -57.68
C GLN A 164 1.50 62.32 -56.82
N LYS A 165 0.91 62.11 -55.65
CA LYS A 165 0.57 63.22 -54.73
C LYS A 165 1.77 64.03 -54.28
N ARG A 166 2.94 63.40 -54.09
CA ARG A 166 4.19 64.12 -53.79
C ARG A 166 4.68 64.95 -54.96
N LYS A 167 4.51 64.48 -56.20
CA LYS A 167 4.85 65.28 -57.39
C LYS A 167 3.97 66.53 -57.47
N GLU A 168 2.66 66.36 -57.31
CA GLU A 168 1.69 67.46 -57.29
C GLU A 168 1.99 68.47 -56.16
N GLU A 169 2.35 67.98 -54.97
CA GLU A 169 2.78 68.83 -53.86
C GLU A 169 4.08 69.59 -54.17
N VAL A 170 5.08 68.93 -54.76
CA VAL A 170 6.36 69.55 -55.15
C VAL A 170 6.15 70.62 -56.22
N GLU A 171 5.27 70.39 -57.20
CA GLU A 171 4.89 71.38 -58.22
C GLU A 171 4.21 72.59 -57.57
N SER A 172 3.20 72.36 -56.74
CA SER A 172 2.52 73.43 -55.99
C SER A 172 3.49 74.26 -55.12
N LEU A 173 4.45 73.62 -54.47
CA LEU A 173 5.49 74.31 -53.68
C LEU A 173 6.45 75.12 -54.56
N ARG A 174 6.78 74.65 -55.78
CA ARG A 174 7.58 75.41 -56.75
C ARG A 174 6.81 76.62 -57.25
N ASP A 175 5.53 76.47 -57.56
CA ASP A 175 4.69 77.58 -57.99
C ASP A 175 4.57 78.64 -56.89
N ALA A 176 4.33 78.22 -55.65
CA ALA A 176 4.32 79.13 -54.50
C ALA A 176 5.66 79.85 -54.31
N TYR A 177 6.79 79.16 -54.51
CA TYR A 177 8.11 79.75 -54.44
C TYR A 177 8.33 80.84 -55.51
N VAL A 178 7.91 80.59 -56.76
CA VAL A 178 7.99 81.58 -57.85
C VAL A 178 7.18 82.84 -57.52
N ILE A 179 5.94 82.68 -57.01
CA ILE A 179 5.12 83.80 -56.54
C ILE A 179 5.82 84.59 -55.43
N LEU A 180 6.39 83.90 -54.43
CA LEU A 180 7.07 84.52 -53.29
C LEU A 180 8.41 85.18 -53.69
N ALA A 181 9.08 84.67 -54.73
CA ALA A 181 10.32 85.22 -55.28
C ALA A 181 10.09 86.46 -56.17
N GLY A 182 8.84 86.79 -56.49
CA GLY A 182 8.49 87.95 -57.32
C GLY A 182 8.69 87.74 -58.83
N GLU A 183 8.81 86.48 -59.26
CA GLU A 183 8.80 86.08 -60.66
C GLU A 183 7.34 85.81 -61.10
N GLU A 184 6.91 86.33 -62.26
CA GLU A 184 5.54 86.11 -62.75
C GLU A 184 5.34 84.63 -63.13
N LEU A 185 4.32 83.98 -62.56
CA LEU A 185 3.93 82.63 -62.98
C LEU A 185 3.41 82.64 -64.42
N PRO A 186 3.75 81.64 -65.24
CA PRO A 186 3.11 81.44 -66.53
C PRO A 186 1.60 81.23 -66.34
N SER A 187 0.81 81.74 -67.27
CA SER A 187 -0.65 81.71 -67.18
C SER A 187 -1.19 80.27 -67.17
N VAL A 188 -2.35 80.03 -66.55
CA VAL A 188 -3.02 78.71 -66.50
C VAL A 188 -3.24 78.10 -67.90
N GLN A 189 -3.25 78.95 -68.95
CA GLN A 189 -3.34 78.52 -70.35
C GLN A 189 -2.01 77.95 -70.88
N GLU A 190 -0.86 78.42 -70.41
CA GLU A 190 0.47 77.96 -70.81
C GLU A 190 0.85 76.66 -70.10
N MET A 191 0.52 76.51 -68.81
CA MET A 191 0.77 75.26 -68.06
C MET A 191 -0.03 74.06 -68.62
N LYS A 192 -1.26 74.29 -69.12
CA LYS A 192 -2.07 73.24 -69.77
C LYS A 192 -1.54 72.83 -71.14
N ALA A 193 -0.82 73.70 -71.83
CA ALA A 193 -0.25 73.40 -73.14
C ALA A 193 0.95 72.43 -73.03
N GLU A 194 1.70 72.48 -71.93
CA GLU A 194 2.88 71.63 -71.70
C GLU A 194 2.51 70.19 -71.32
N GLN A 195 1.40 69.97 -70.60
CA GLN A 195 0.92 68.62 -70.23
C GLN A 195 0.29 67.83 -71.40
N ILE A 196 -0.08 68.47 -72.50
CA ILE A 196 -0.67 67.82 -73.69
C ILE A 196 0.39 67.60 -74.79
N GLY A 197 1.60 68.14 -74.61
CA GLY A 197 2.70 68.10 -75.56
C GLY A 197 3.79 67.04 -75.31
N ALA A 198 3.60 66.13 -74.35
CA ALA A 198 4.52 65.04 -74.02
C ALA A 198 3.81 63.69 -73.93
#